data_AF-A0A419IZ75-F1
#
_entry.id   AF-A0A419IZ75-F1
#
_cell.length_a   1.000
_cell.length_b   1.000
_cell.length_c   1.000
_cell.angle_alpha   90.00
_cell.angle_beta   90.00
_cell.angle_gamma   90.00
#
_symmetry.space_group_name_H-M   'P 1'
#
loop_
_entity.id
_entity.type
_entity.pdbx_description
1 polymer ?
#
loop_
_entity_poly.entity_id
_entity_poly.type
_entity_poly.pdbx_seq_one_letter_code
_entity_poly.pdbx_strand_id
1 'polypeptide(L)'
;MGKLTIGCFASLVGSTNLDFAVKLSAAAMEKGHKVDLWVSGNGTMISLKDQRAFKDYSSLEKPLKELMAKGLNVTACEACAESRGYHADHTLEGVKRFSMDWYLGSTFDADRVLHIGGE
;
A
#
# COMPACT_ATOMS: atom_id res chain seq x y z
N MET A 1 -14.28 -13.32 -11.27
CA MET A 1 -13.42 -12.22 -10.78
C MET A 1 -13.16 -12.43 -9.31
N GLY A 2 -11.96 -12.20 -8.82
CA GLY A 2 -11.59 -12.47 -7.41
C GLY A 2 -11.11 -11.25 -6.64
N LYS A 3 -11.11 -11.34 -5.31
CA LYS A 3 -10.54 -10.40 -4.36
C LYS A 3 -9.10 -10.80 -4.01
N LEU A 4 -8.15 -9.90 -4.25
CA LEU A 4 -6.76 -10.06 -3.85
C LEU A 4 -6.47 -9.16 -2.65
N THR A 5 -5.85 -9.71 -1.62
CA THR A 5 -5.23 -8.91 -0.55
C THR A 5 -3.72 -9.00 -0.71
N ILE A 6 -3.09 -7.85 -0.97
CA ILE A 6 -1.65 -7.72 -1.19
C ILE A 6 -1.06 -7.03 0.03
N GLY A 7 -0.18 -7.70 0.77
CA GLY A 7 0.57 -7.12 1.88
C GLY A 7 2.00 -6.80 1.46
N CYS A 8 2.48 -5.59 1.73
CA CYS A 8 3.88 -5.22 1.51
C CYS A 8 4.49 -4.57 2.75
N PHE A 9 5.70 -5.01 3.09
CA PHE A 9 6.42 -4.58 4.31
C PHE A 9 7.68 -3.77 4.00
N ALA A 10 8.14 -3.81 2.75
CA ALA A 10 9.39 -3.23 2.28
C ALA A 10 9.30 -1.71 2.11
N SER A 11 10.43 -1.01 2.27
CA SER A 11 10.52 0.45 2.11
C SER A 11 10.30 0.93 0.68
N LEU A 12 9.86 2.19 0.53
CA LEU A 12 9.76 2.87 -0.78
C LEU A 12 11.13 3.05 -1.44
N VAL A 13 12.15 3.35 -0.64
CA VAL A 13 13.54 3.50 -1.08
C VAL A 13 14.36 2.40 -0.43
N GLY A 14 15.25 1.77 -1.20
CA GLY A 14 16.08 0.65 -0.74
C GLY A 14 15.50 -0.74 -1.07
N SER A 15 14.27 -0.80 -1.59
CA SER A 15 13.68 -2.03 -2.11
C SER A 15 12.79 -1.74 -3.32
N THR A 16 12.82 -2.63 -4.32
CA THR A 16 11.91 -2.57 -5.47
C THR A 16 10.59 -3.31 -5.22
N ASN A 17 10.46 -3.95 -4.06
CA ASN A 17 9.28 -4.74 -3.70
C ASN A 17 8.03 -3.88 -3.58
N LEU A 18 8.17 -2.64 -3.10
CA LEU A 18 7.04 -1.74 -2.96
C LEU A 18 6.54 -1.22 -4.31
N ASP A 19 7.45 -0.87 -5.22
CA ASP A 19 7.13 -0.58 -6.63
C ASP A 19 6.43 -1.75 -7.30
N PHE A 20 6.95 -2.95 -7.10
CA PHE A 20 6.36 -4.17 -7.63
C PHE A 20 4.94 -4.39 -7.08
N ALA A 21 4.72 -4.22 -5.78
CA ALA A 21 3.40 -4.37 -5.16
C ALA A 21 2.37 -3.40 -5.74
N VAL A 22 2.75 -2.13 -5.98
CA VAL A 22 1.87 -1.13 -6.61
C VAL A 22 1.57 -1.50 -8.07
N LYS A 23 2.58 -1.91 -8.84
CA LYS A 23 2.38 -2.34 -10.24
C LYS A 23 1.54 -3.62 -10.35
N LEU A 24 1.73 -4.56 -9.44
CA LEU A 24 0.94 -5.78 -9.35
C LEU A 24 -0.53 -5.46 -9.02
N SER A 25 -0.75 -4.51 -8.10
CA SER A 25 -2.10 -4.03 -7.78
C SER A 25 -2.78 -3.45 -9.03
N ALA A 26 -2.07 -2.60 -9.79
CA ALA A 26 -2.58 -2.05 -11.04
C ALA A 26 -2.95 -3.15 -12.06
N ALA A 27 -2.03 -4.09 -12.32
CA ALA A 27 -2.24 -5.16 -13.28
C ALA A 27 -3.41 -6.10 -12.89
N ALA A 28 -3.57 -6.38 -11.59
CA ALA A 28 -4.69 -7.16 -11.08
C ALA A 28 -6.02 -6.41 -11.29
N MET A 29 -6.06 -5.11 -11.00
CA MET A 29 -7.26 -4.28 -11.24
C MET A 29 -7.61 -4.17 -12.73
N GLU A 30 -6.63 -4.05 -13.62
CA GLU A 30 -6.86 -4.05 -15.08
C GLU A 30 -7.46 -5.36 -15.58
N LYS A 31 -7.12 -6.48 -14.93
CA LYS A 31 -7.75 -7.78 -15.15
C LYS A 31 -9.12 -7.90 -14.47
N GLY A 32 -9.60 -6.82 -13.86
CA GLY A 32 -10.91 -6.63 -13.23
C GLY A 32 -11.00 -7.06 -11.77
N HIS A 33 -9.88 -7.48 -11.15
CA HIS A 33 -9.90 -7.95 -9.76
C HIS A 33 -10.15 -6.81 -8.78
N LYS A 34 -10.79 -7.13 -7.65
CA LYS A 34 -10.81 -6.22 -6.49
C LYS A 34 -9.48 -6.39 -5.74
N VAL A 35 -8.82 -5.27 -5.42
CA VAL A 35 -7.51 -5.30 -4.76
C VAL A 35 -7.55 -4.46 -3.49
N ASP A 36 -7.18 -5.11 -2.39
CA ASP A 36 -6.88 -4.49 -1.10
C ASP A 36 -5.35 -4.49 -0.92
N LEU A 37 -4.74 -3.30 -0.81
CA LEU A 37 -3.30 -3.14 -0.58
C LEU A 37 -3.07 -2.74 0.88
N TRP A 38 -2.41 -3.62 1.62
CA TRP A 38 -1.95 -3.37 2.99
C TRP A 38 -0.46 -3.06 3.01
N VAL A 39 -0.10 -1.96 3.67
CA VAL A 39 1.30 -1.57 3.85
C VAL A 39 1.64 -1.44 5.33
N SER A 40 2.68 -2.14 5.75
CA SER A 40 3.10 -2.24 7.16
C SER A 40 4.62 -2.21 7.26
N GLY A 41 5.16 -2.14 8.48
CA GLY A 41 6.61 -1.99 8.69
C GLY A 41 7.13 -0.75 7.97
N ASN A 42 8.17 -0.91 7.16
CA ASN A 42 8.75 0.18 6.38
C ASN A 42 7.90 0.61 5.18
N GLY A 43 7.07 -0.30 4.65
CA GLY A 43 6.13 0.02 3.57
C GLY A 43 5.08 1.06 3.95
N THR A 44 4.78 1.22 5.24
CA THR A 44 3.79 2.20 5.72
C THR A 44 4.08 3.62 5.21
N MET A 45 5.37 3.97 5.05
CA MET A 45 5.80 5.32 4.67
C MET A 45 5.30 5.77 3.28
N ILE A 46 4.87 4.84 2.42
CA ILE A 46 4.23 5.19 1.14
C ILE A 46 2.91 5.96 1.34
N SER A 47 2.32 5.89 2.54
CA SER A 47 1.10 6.62 2.88
C SER A 47 1.34 8.09 3.15
N LEU A 48 2.59 8.58 3.18
CA LEU A 48 2.87 10.01 3.35
C LEU A 48 2.50 10.79 2.10
N LYS A 49 1.89 11.96 2.30
CA LYS A 49 1.70 12.98 1.26
C LYS A 49 2.99 13.78 1.05
N ASP A 50 3.01 14.58 -0.02
CA ASP A 50 4.11 15.46 -0.40
C ASP A 50 5.43 14.72 -0.72
N GLN A 51 5.33 13.49 -1.26
CA GLN A 51 6.49 12.75 -1.73
C GLN A 51 7.17 13.48 -2.89
N ARG A 52 8.47 13.78 -2.72
CA ARG A 52 9.27 14.40 -3.76
C ARG A 52 9.78 13.36 -4.76
N ALA A 53 9.53 13.59 -6.04
CA ALA A 53 10.15 12.81 -7.10
C ALA A 53 11.64 13.21 -7.25
N PHE A 54 12.52 12.21 -7.22
CA PHE A 54 13.93 12.34 -7.57
C PHE A 54 14.22 11.50 -8.81
N LYS A 55 15.29 11.82 -9.55
CA LYS A 55 15.63 11.15 -10.81
C LYS A 55 15.83 9.63 -10.64
N ASP A 56 16.49 9.24 -9.54
CA ASP A 56 16.97 7.87 -9.33
C ASP A 56 16.23 7.14 -8.19
N TYR A 57 15.14 7.71 -7.66
CA TYR A 57 14.35 7.13 -6.58
C TYR A 57 12.85 7.14 -6.88
N SER A 58 12.18 6.07 -6.49
CA SER A 58 10.73 5.95 -6.62
C SER A 58 9.99 6.96 -5.74
N SER A 59 8.95 7.56 -6.31
CA SER A 59 7.90 8.27 -5.59
C SER A 59 6.56 7.71 -6.06
N LEU A 60 5.74 7.20 -5.15
CA LEU A 60 4.54 6.44 -5.50
C LEU A 60 3.24 7.17 -5.18
N GLU A 61 3.30 8.40 -4.64
CA GLU A 61 2.11 9.21 -4.35
C GLU A 61 1.18 9.37 -5.57
N LYS A 62 1.71 9.85 -6.71
CA LYS A 62 0.89 10.05 -7.92
C LYS A 62 0.29 8.73 -8.43
N PRO A 63 1.07 7.65 -8.64
CA PRO A 63 0.52 6.34 -9.00
C PRO A 63 -0.56 5.83 -8.02
N LEU A 64 -0.35 5.99 -6.71
CA LEU A 64 -1.35 5.58 -5.71
C LEU A 64 -2.64 6.38 -5.85
N LYS A 65 -2.59 7.71 -5.99
CA LYS A 65 -3.80 8.53 -6.23
C LYS A 65 -4.57 8.07 -7.45
N GLU A 66 -3.88 7.82 -8.55
CA GLU A 66 -4.49 7.36 -9.81
C GLU A 66 -5.14 5.96 -9.66
N LEU A 67 -4.52 5.06 -8.89
CA LEU A 67 -5.07 3.73 -8.63
C LEU A 67 -6.23 3.75 -7.64
N MET A 68 -6.15 4.58 -6.59
CA MET A 68 -7.25 4.78 -5.64
C MET A 68 -8.48 5.37 -6.33
N ALA A 69 -8.28 6.31 -7.27
CA ALA A 69 -9.37 6.83 -8.10
C ALA A 69 -10.04 5.75 -8.99
N LYS A 70 -9.33 4.66 -9.28
CA LYS A 70 -9.84 3.47 -10.01
C LYS A 70 -10.38 2.38 -9.07
N GLY A 71 -10.38 2.60 -7.75
CA GLY A 71 -10.95 1.68 -6.76
C GLY A 71 -9.94 0.81 -6.01
N LEU A 72 -8.63 1.09 -6.09
CA LEU A 72 -7.64 0.45 -5.22
C LEU A 72 -7.93 0.87 -3.78
N ASN A 73 -8.08 -0.11 -2.88
CA ASN A 73 -8.28 0.17 -1.46
C ASN A 73 -6.95 0.04 -0.72
N VAL A 74 -6.34 1.18 -0.38
CA VAL A 74 -5.02 1.24 0.29
C VAL A 74 -5.21 1.47 1.78
N THR A 75 -4.58 0.63 2.60
CA THR A 75 -4.59 0.75 4.07
C THR A 75 -3.18 0.63 4.61
N ALA A 76 -2.77 1.60 5.43
CA ALA A 76 -1.50 1.63 6.13
C ALA A 76 -1.66 1.23 7.60
N CYS A 77 -0.64 0.53 8.11
CA CYS A 77 -0.52 0.17 9.51
C CYS A 77 -0.43 1.41 10.41
N GLU A 78 -1.47 1.68 11.18
CA GLU A 78 -1.53 2.87 12.05
C GLU A 78 -0.38 2.90 13.07
N ALA A 79 -0.16 1.79 13.77
CA ALA A 79 0.91 1.68 14.77
C ALA A 79 2.31 1.89 14.16
N CYS A 80 2.52 1.43 12.92
CA CYS A 80 3.79 1.57 12.22
C CYS A 80 4.08 3.03 11.83
N ALA A 81 3.02 3.78 11.52
CA ALA A 81 3.05 5.20 11.22
C ALA A 81 3.28 6.04 12.49
N GLU A 82 2.48 5.80 13.55
CA GLU A 82 2.63 6.48 14.84
C GLU A 82 4.03 6.24 15.44
N SER A 83 4.56 5.01 15.37
CA SER A 83 5.90 4.70 15.87
C SER A 83 7.03 5.40 15.10
N ARG A 84 6.75 5.87 13.87
CA ARG A 84 7.68 6.64 13.03
C ARG A 84 7.46 8.15 13.14
N GLY A 85 6.50 8.59 13.97
CA GLY A 85 6.26 9.99 14.26
C GLY A 85 5.52 10.75 13.17
N TYR A 86 4.74 10.08 12.32
CA TYR A 86 3.80 10.76 11.43
C TYR A 86 2.36 10.35 11.72
N HIS A 87 1.47 11.32 11.64
CA HIS A 87 0.09 11.20 12.06
C HIS A 87 -0.88 11.34 10.86
N ALA A 88 -2.18 11.32 11.15
CA ALA A 88 -3.23 11.29 10.12
C ALA A 88 -3.17 12.52 9.19
N ASP A 89 -2.79 13.69 9.69
CA ASP A 89 -2.60 14.92 8.94
C ASP A 89 -1.46 14.86 7.91
N HIS A 90 -0.48 13.99 8.11
CA HIS A 90 0.61 13.71 7.16
C HIS A 90 0.21 12.66 6.10
N THR A 91 -0.92 11.98 6.31
CA THR A 91 -1.32 10.85 5.48
C THR A 91 -1.98 11.33 4.19
N LEU A 92 -1.67 10.63 3.10
CA LEU A 92 -2.25 10.85 1.80
C LEU A 92 -3.76 10.65 1.84
N GLU A 93 -4.50 11.63 1.31
CA GLU A 93 -5.96 11.56 1.21
C GLU A 93 -6.40 10.29 0.49
N GLY A 94 -7.39 9.60 1.06
CA GLY A 94 -7.91 8.31 0.56
C GLY A 94 -7.21 7.07 1.12
N VAL A 95 -5.99 7.20 1.66
CA VAL A 95 -5.31 6.09 2.36
C VAL A 95 -5.89 5.94 3.76
N LYS A 96 -6.34 4.73 4.08
CA LYS A 96 -6.86 4.41 5.43
C LYS A 96 -5.72 4.09 6.37
N ARG A 97 -5.90 4.36 7.66
CA ARG A 97 -5.00 3.90 8.73
C ARG A 97 -5.79 3.00 9.65
N PHE A 98 -5.33 1.76 9.80
CA PHE A 98 -5.96 0.79 10.68
C PHE A 98 -4.91 -0.10 11.35
N SER A 99 -5.34 -0.83 12.37
CA SER A 99 -4.56 -1.89 13.01
C SER A 99 -4.57 -3.19 12.19
N MET A 100 -3.75 -4.15 12.64
CA MET A 100 -3.52 -5.44 11.95
C MET A 100 -4.80 -6.29 11.81
N ASP A 101 -5.78 -6.11 12.68
CA ASP A 101 -7.08 -6.78 12.61
C ASP A 101 -7.81 -6.47 11.28
N TRP A 102 -7.69 -5.25 10.75
CA TRP A 102 -8.22 -4.93 9.42
C TRP A 102 -7.58 -5.80 8.34
N TYR A 103 -6.25 -5.96 8.41
CA TYR A 103 -5.52 -6.80 7.45
C TYR A 103 -5.98 -8.25 7.53
N LEU A 104 -6.09 -8.79 8.75
CA LEU A 104 -6.59 -10.15 8.97
C LEU A 104 -8.01 -10.33 8.42
N GLY A 105 -8.91 -9.38 8.67
CA GLY A 105 -10.26 -9.37 8.09
C GLY A 105 -10.23 -9.33 6.56
N SER A 106 -9.38 -8.48 5.97
CA SER A 106 -9.21 -8.43 4.52
C SER A 106 -8.73 -9.76 3.95
N THR A 107 -7.75 -10.40 4.59
CA THR A 107 -7.20 -11.70 4.17
C THR A 107 -8.19 -12.85 4.32
N PHE A 108 -9.05 -12.83 5.34
CA PHE A 108 -10.05 -13.87 5.58
C PHE A 108 -11.04 -13.98 4.41
N ASP A 109 -11.49 -12.84 3.88
CA ASP A 109 -12.43 -12.79 2.75
C ASP A 109 -11.74 -12.81 1.37
N ALA A 110 -10.41 -12.91 1.30
CA ALA A 110 -9.67 -12.85 0.04
C ALA A 110 -9.63 -14.22 -0.66
N ASP A 111 -9.80 -14.21 -2.00
CA ASP A 111 -9.56 -15.41 -2.80
C ASP A 111 -8.07 -15.75 -2.84
N ARG A 112 -7.20 -14.72 -2.86
CA ARG A 112 -5.75 -14.89 -2.83
C ARG A 112 -5.11 -13.82 -1.96
N VAL A 113 -4.14 -14.25 -1.17
CA VAL A 113 -3.29 -13.38 -0.36
C VAL A 113 -1.88 -13.43 -0.92
N LEU A 114 -1.29 -12.27 -1.21
CA LEU A 114 0.08 -12.16 -1.67
C LEU A 114 0.87 -11.31 -0.68
N HIS A 115 1.87 -11.90 -0.04
CA HIS A 115 2.84 -11.17 0.75
C HIS A 115 4.04 -10.85 -0.13
N ILE A 116 4.19 -9.57 -0.45
CA ILE A 116 5.37 -9.05 -1.14
C ILE A 116 6.38 -8.68 -0.06
N GLY A 117 7.22 -9.67 0.29
CA GLY A 117 8.21 -9.57 1.35
C GLY A 117 9.56 -9.00 0.91
N GLY A 118 10.46 -8.89 1.88
CA GLY A 118 11.90 -8.61 1.74
C GLY A 118 12.31 -7.22 2.22
N GLU A 119 13.06 -7.16 3.34
CA GLU A 119 14.23 -6.28 3.41
C GLU A 119 15.42 -7.00 2.80
#